data_AF-A0A840A9F7-F1
#
_entry.id   AF-A0A840A9F7-F1
#
_cell.length_a   1.000
_cell.length_b   1.000
_cell.length_c   1.000
_cell.angle_alpha   90.00
_cell.angle_beta   90.00
_cell.angle_gamma   90.00
#
_symmetry.space_group_name_H-M   'P 1'
#
loop_
_entity.id
_entity.type
_entity.pdbx_description
1 polymer ?
#
loop_
_entity_poly.entity_id
_entity_poly.type
_entity_poly.pdbx_seq_one_letter_code
_entity_poly.pdbx_strand_id
1 'polypeptide(L)'
;MTGDATAEEVREARMRLTRHLTELHKLHLTLLAETRALKRFTTAGRSNAEIEITAEVLEQYLSATDAFLENMRGRVEARLGMLRRGEPLVNGRADDAPGHGAFWLSFSRLCAVLRRAAKRAEA
;
A
#
# COMPACT_ATOMS: atom_id res chain seq x y z
N MET A 1 -2.07 21.62 25.70
CA MET A 1 -3.33 21.07 25.12
C MET A 1 -3.25 20.77 23.62
N THR A 2 -2.23 21.18 22.86
CA THR A 2 -2.10 20.95 21.40
C THR A 2 -1.54 19.58 20.99
N GLY A 3 -0.78 18.91 21.88
CA GLY A 3 -0.21 17.59 21.60
C GLY A 3 -1.25 16.47 21.48
N ASP A 4 -2.39 16.63 22.17
CA ASP A 4 -3.47 15.64 22.19
C ASP A 4 -4.28 15.66 20.88
N ALA A 5 -4.56 16.85 20.34
CA ALA A 5 -5.23 17.02 19.05
C ALA A 5 -4.41 16.45 17.88
N THR A 6 -3.10 16.69 17.84
CA THR A 6 -2.23 16.13 16.79
C THR A 6 -2.14 14.61 16.88
N ALA A 7 -2.06 14.06 18.11
CA ALA A 7 -2.03 12.62 18.32
C ALA A 7 -3.34 11.95 17.88
N GLU A 8 -4.47 12.61 18.15
CA GLU A 8 -5.80 12.17 17.71
C GLU A 8 -5.92 12.18 16.18
N GLU A 9 -5.50 13.26 15.50
CA GLU A 9 -5.50 13.33 14.03
C GLU A 9 -4.68 12.19 13.38
N VAL A 10 -3.50 11.90 13.95
CA VAL A 10 -2.66 10.78 13.50
C VAL A 10 -3.36 9.44 13.73
N ARG A 11 -4.03 9.27 14.87
CA ARG A 11 -4.79 8.05 15.19
C ARG A 11 -5.96 7.85 14.23
N GLU A 12 -6.74 8.89 13.96
CA GLU A 12 -7.84 8.81 13.01
C GLU A 12 -7.35 8.50 11.59
N ALA A 13 -6.26 9.14 11.15
CA ALA A 13 -5.68 8.87 9.84
C ALA A 13 -5.28 7.40 9.70
N ARG A 14 -4.65 6.82 10.74
CA ARG A 14 -4.32 5.39 10.79
C ARG A 14 -5.58 4.52 10.73
N MET A 15 -6.62 4.85 11.49
CA MET A 15 -7.88 4.10 11.47
C MET A 15 -8.54 4.12 10.09
N ARG A 16 -8.57 5.29 9.42
CA ARG A 16 -9.11 5.41 8.07
C ARG A 16 -8.34 4.53 7.08
N LEU A 17 -7.00 4.57 7.11
CA LEU A 17 -6.16 3.73 6.26
C LEU A 17 -6.38 2.24 6.51
N THR A 18 -6.39 1.81 7.78
CA THR A 18 -6.65 0.42 8.16
C THR A 18 -8.01 -0.06 7.65
N ARG A 19 -9.06 0.75 7.82
CA ARG A 19 -10.40 0.44 7.32
C ARG A 19 -10.38 0.22 5.81
N HIS A 20 -9.76 1.11 5.03
CA HIS A 20 -9.68 0.95 3.58
C HIS A 20 -8.93 -0.33 3.16
N LEU A 21 -7.84 -0.67 3.85
CA LEU A 21 -7.11 -1.92 3.61
C LEU A 21 -7.95 -3.16 3.95
N THR A 22 -8.75 -3.10 5.01
CA THR A 22 -9.69 -4.17 5.36
C THR A 22 -10.77 -4.35 4.29
N GLU A 23 -11.34 -3.26 3.78
CA GLU A 23 -12.33 -3.33 2.70
C GLU A 23 -11.73 -3.89 1.40
N LEU A 24 -10.50 -3.48 1.05
CA LEU A 24 -9.79 -4.05 -0.08
C LEU A 24 -9.56 -5.56 0.08
N HIS A 25 -9.18 -6.01 1.29
CA HIS A 25 -9.01 -7.44 1.56
C HIS A 25 -10.32 -8.22 1.38
N LYS A 26 -11.45 -7.68 1.85
CA LYS A 26 -12.77 -8.30 1.64
C LYS A 26 -13.10 -8.42 0.16
N LEU A 27 -12.83 -7.39 -0.64
CA LEU A 27 -13.03 -7.43 -2.09
C LEU A 27 -12.17 -8.51 -2.76
N HIS A 28 -10.92 -8.69 -2.34
CA HIS A 28 -10.09 -9.80 -2.83
C HIS A 28 -10.69 -11.17 -2.48
N LEU A 29 -11.26 -11.34 -1.28
CA LEU A 29 -11.93 -12.59 -0.92
C LEU A 29 -13.20 -12.83 -1.74
N THR A 30 -13.98 -11.79 -2.04
CA THR A 30 -15.12 -11.87 -2.94
C THR A 30 -14.70 -12.30 -4.34
N LEU A 31 -13.65 -11.69 -4.89
CA LEU A 31 -13.11 -12.07 -6.21
C LEU A 31 -12.69 -13.55 -6.24
N LEU A 32 -12.02 -14.04 -5.19
CA LEU A 32 -11.66 -15.46 -5.07
C LEU A 32 -12.89 -16.39 -4.95
N ALA A 33 -13.99 -15.93 -4.36
CA ALA A 33 -15.22 -16.70 -4.32
C ALA A 33 -15.88 -16.78 -5.70
N GLU A 34 -15.89 -15.68 -6.46
CA GLU A 34 -16.41 -15.65 -7.83
C GLU A 34 -15.62 -16.55 -8.77
N THR A 35 -14.28 -16.55 -8.69
CA THR A 35 -13.46 -17.45 -9.52
C THR A 35 -13.73 -18.92 -9.21
N ARG A 36 -13.98 -19.28 -7.94
CA ARG A 36 -14.42 -20.64 -7.58
C ARG A 36 -15.78 -21.00 -8.15
N ALA A 37 -16.70 -20.04 -8.23
CA ALA A 37 -18.04 -20.24 -8.78
C ALA A 37 -18.02 -20.51 -10.30
N LEU A 38 -16.90 -20.20 -11.00
CA LEU A 38 -16.73 -20.50 -12.42
C LEU A 38 -16.73 -22.00 -12.72
N LYS A 39 -16.43 -22.86 -11.74
CA LYS A 39 -16.48 -24.34 -11.87
C LYS A 39 -17.81 -24.85 -12.46
N ARG A 40 -18.89 -24.08 -12.32
CA ARG A 40 -20.19 -24.36 -12.95
C ARG A 40 -20.11 -24.55 -14.46
N PHE A 41 -19.17 -23.87 -15.13
CA PHE A 41 -18.96 -23.96 -16.57
C PHE A 41 -18.33 -25.30 -16.95
N THR A 42 -17.27 -25.74 -16.25
CA THR A 42 -16.72 -27.10 -16.43
C THR A 42 -17.76 -28.17 -16.14
N THR A 43 -18.56 -28.06 -15.06
CA THR A 43 -19.62 -29.04 -14.78
C THR A 43 -20.72 -29.09 -15.84
N ALA A 44 -20.89 -28.01 -16.60
CA ALA A 44 -21.82 -27.92 -17.72
C ALA A 44 -21.18 -28.29 -19.07
N GLY A 45 -19.98 -28.90 -19.09
CA GLY A 45 -19.27 -29.27 -20.32
C GLY A 45 -18.66 -28.09 -21.10
N ARG A 46 -18.59 -26.91 -20.48
CA ARG A 46 -18.10 -25.65 -21.08
C ARG A 46 -16.76 -25.24 -20.47
N SER A 47 -15.79 -26.15 -20.43
CA SER A 47 -14.47 -25.90 -19.82
C SER A 47 -13.73 -24.74 -20.45
N ASN A 48 -13.84 -24.54 -21.78
CA ASN A 48 -13.19 -23.43 -22.46
C ASN A 48 -13.66 -22.06 -21.93
N ALA A 49 -14.95 -21.91 -21.63
CA ALA A 49 -15.47 -20.67 -21.06
C ALA A 49 -14.90 -20.38 -19.66
N GLU A 50 -14.69 -21.41 -18.83
CA GLU A 50 -14.02 -21.25 -17.54
C GLU A 50 -12.57 -20.80 -17.69
N ILE A 51 -11.85 -21.40 -18.65
CA ILE A 51 -10.45 -21.06 -18.95
C ILE A 51 -10.34 -19.60 -19.41
N GLU A 52 -11.15 -19.20 -20.38
CA GLU A 52 -11.15 -17.84 -20.94
C GLU A 52 -11.43 -16.79 -19.86
N ILE A 53 -12.53 -16.95 -19.11
CA ILE A 53 -12.89 -16.00 -18.04
C ILE A 53 -11.81 -15.96 -16.95
N THR A 54 -11.23 -17.10 -16.58
CA THR A 54 -10.19 -17.15 -15.56
C THR A 54 -8.91 -16.43 -16.03
N ALA A 55 -8.52 -16.62 -17.29
CA ALA A 55 -7.38 -15.92 -17.88
C ALA A 55 -7.61 -14.41 -17.89
N GLU A 56 -8.76 -13.95 -18.40
CA GLU A 56 -9.12 -12.53 -18.44
C GLU A 56 -9.10 -11.87 -17.05
N VAL A 57 -9.67 -12.55 -16.05
CA VAL A 57 -9.67 -12.04 -14.66
C VAL A 57 -8.26 -11.91 -14.11
N LEU A 58 -7.39 -12.91 -14.35
CA LEU A 58 -6.01 -12.87 -13.87
C LEU A 58 -5.21 -11.77 -14.57
N GLU A 59 -5.33 -11.63 -15.89
CA GLU A 59 -4.67 -10.58 -16.66
C GLU A 59 -5.07 -9.18 -16.18
N GLN A 60 -6.38 -8.94 -16.02
CA GLN A 60 -6.89 -7.66 -15.53
C GLN A 60 -6.45 -7.38 -14.09
N TYR A 61 -6.49 -8.39 -13.21
CA TYR A 61 -6.07 -8.23 -11.82
C TYR A 61 -4.58 -7.90 -11.69
N LEU A 62 -3.72 -8.58 -12.45
CA LEU A 62 -2.29 -8.30 -12.49
C LEU A 62 -2.03 -6.89 -13.00
N SER A 63 -2.60 -6.54 -14.16
CA SER A 63 -2.44 -5.20 -14.74
C SER A 63 -2.87 -4.08 -13.78
N ALA A 64 -4.03 -4.24 -13.13
CA ALA A 64 -4.52 -3.26 -12.17
C ALA A 64 -3.62 -3.16 -10.92
N THR A 65 -3.10 -4.29 -10.43
CA THR A 65 -2.22 -4.33 -9.26
C THR A 65 -0.88 -3.67 -9.55
N ASP A 66 -0.27 -3.96 -10.70
CA ASP A 66 1.02 -3.40 -11.10
C ASP A 66 0.93 -1.88 -11.27
N ALA A 67 -0.08 -1.41 -12.01
CA ALA A 67 -0.33 0.01 -12.18
C ALA A 67 -0.56 0.73 -10.84
N PHE A 68 -1.30 0.11 -9.92
CA PHE A 68 -1.52 0.66 -8.58
C PHE A 68 -0.21 0.73 -7.77
N LEU A 69 0.58 -0.34 -7.75
CA LEU A 69 1.85 -0.40 -7.01
C LEU A 69 2.85 0.63 -7.52
N GLU A 70 2.98 0.76 -8.85
CA GLU A 70 3.85 1.76 -9.47
C GLU A 70 3.43 3.18 -9.09
N ASN A 71 2.13 3.50 -9.24
CA ASN A 71 1.58 4.81 -8.87
C ASN A 71 1.78 5.14 -7.39
N MET A 72 1.49 4.18 -6.50
CA MET A 72 1.69 4.34 -5.06
C MET A 72 3.16 4.59 -4.73
N ARG A 73 4.07 3.78 -5.27
CA ARG A 73 5.52 3.92 -5.07
C ARG A 73 5.98 5.30 -5.52
N GLY A 74 5.67 5.70 -6.76
CA GLY A 74 6.10 6.98 -7.34
C GLY A 74 5.61 8.18 -6.53
N ARG A 75 4.35 8.17 -6.08
CA ARG A 75 3.79 9.25 -5.24
C ARG A 75 4.50 9.38 -3.89
N VAL A 76 4.90 8.28 -3.27
CA VAL A 76 5.58 8.31 -1.97
C VAL A 76 7.05 8.71 -2.14
N GLU A 77 7.73 8.20 -3.17
CA GLU A 77 9.10 8.57 -3.51
C GLU A 77 9.25 10.08 -3.78
N ALA A 78 8.32 10.65 -4.56
CA ALA A 78 8.29 12.08 -4.84
C ALA A 78 8.18 12.95 -3.56
N ARG A 79 7.66 12.40 -2.46
CA ARG A 79 7.51 13.10 -1.18
C ARG A 79 8.73 12.99 -0.27
N LEU A 80 9.68 12.10 -0.53
CA LEU A 80 10.82 11.86 0.36
C LEU A 80 11.64 13.13 0.62
N GLY A 81 11.85 13.95 -0.41
CA GLY A 81 12.55 15.24 -0.28
C GLY A 81 11.82 16.22 0.65
N MET A 82 10.48 16.22 0.64
CA MET A 82 9.69 17.05 1.55
C MET A 82 9.72 16.51 2.98
N LEU A 83 9.56 15.19 3.13
CA LEU A 83 9.60 14.53 4.44
C LEU A 83 10.95 14.69 5.13
N ARG A 84 12.05 14.62 4.37
CA ARG A 84 13.41 14.85 4.87
C ARG A 84 13.58 16.26 5.45
N ARG A 85 12.94 17.28 4.87
CA ARG A 85 12.96 18.65 5.40
C ARG A 85 12.19 18.82 6.72
N GLY A 86 11.40 17.83 7.12
CA GLY A 86 10.72 17.80 8.42
C GLY A 86 11.59 17.30 9.58
N GLU A 87 12.90 17.12 9.36
CA GLU A 87 13.85 16.77 10.42
C GLU A 87 13.78 17.81 11.55
N PRO A 88 13.68 17.39 12.82
CA PRO A 88 13.69 18.32 13.95
C PRO A 88 15.00 19.13 13.99
N LEU A 89 14.90 20.43 14.25
CA LEU A 89 16.05 21.33 14.35
C LEU A 89 16.02 22.09 15.68
N VAL A 90 17.17 22.18 16.34
CA VAL A 90 17.41 23.07 17.50
C VAL A 90 18.64 23.90 17.20
N ASN A 91 18.49 25.23 17.20
CA ASN A 91 19.57 26.18 16.85
C ASN A 91 20.28 25.85 15.52
N GLY A 92 19.54 25.31 14.54
CA GLY A 92 20.09 24.94 13.23
C GLY A 92 20.87 23.61 13.21
N ARG A 93 20.92 22.87 14.32
CA ARG A 93 21.55 21.55 14.42
C ARG A 93 20.49 20.47 14.63
N ALA A 94 20.53 19.43 13.82
CA ALA A 94 19.58 18.34 13.90
C ALA A 94 19.98 17.31 14.96
N ASP A 95 21.27 16.98 15.08
CA ASP A 95 21.79 15.99 16.03
C ASP A 95 21.47 16.35 17.50
N ASP A 96 21.35 17.65 17.77
CA ASP A 96 21.05 18.20 19.09
C ASP A 96 19.52 18.31 19.35
N ALA A 97 18.68 18.05 18.34
CA ALA A 97 17.24 18.25 18.43
C ALA A 97 16.51 17.05 19.08
N PRO A 98 15.63 17.29 20.08
CA PRO A 98 14.77 16.25 20.63
C PRO A 98 13.96 15.55 19.52
N GLY A 99 14.08 14.22 19.42
CA GLY A 99 13.37 13.41 18.44
C GLY A 99 14.11 13.15 17.12
N HIS A 100 15.31 13.72 16.92
CA HIS A 100 16.14 13.49 15.72
C HIS A 100 16.36 11.99 15.42
N GLY A 101 16.77 11.19 16.41
CA GLY A 101 16.96 9.74 16.22
C GLY A 101 15.67 9.00 15.84
N ALA A 102 14.54 9.36 16.44
CA ALA A 102 13.24 8.76 16.13
C ALA A 102 12.75 9.11 14.72
N PHE A 103 13.04 10.33 14.26
CA PHE A 103 12.79 10.78 12.89
C PHE A 103 13.56 9.92 11.88
N TRP A 104 14.89 9.80 12.02
CA TRP A 104 15.71 9.03 11.08
C TRP A 104 15.40 7.54 11.09
N LEU A 105 15.05 6.96 12.24
CA LEU A 105 14.58 5.58 12.31
C LEU A 105 13.30 5.38 11.49
N SER A 106 12.32 6.28 11.64
CA SER A 106 11.06 6.21 10.91
C SER A 106 11.24 6.46 9.40
N PHE A 107 12.06 7.45 9.03
CA PHE A 107 12.40 7.76 7.64
C PHE A 107 13.13 6.59 6.97
N SER A 108 14.12 5.99 7.66
CA SER A 108 14.85 4.82 7.15
C SER A 108 13.96 3.61 6.95
N ARG A 109 12.99 3.39 7.86
CA ARG A 109 11.97 2.35 7.71
C ARG A 109 11.11 2.57 6.46
N LEU A 110 10.68 3.80 6.21
CA LEU A 110 9.94 4.14 4.98
C LEU A 110 10.76 3.82 3.73
N CYS A 111 12.02 4.25 3.67
CA CYS A 111 12.92 3.96 2.56
C CYS A 111 13.12 2.45 2.36
N ALA A 112 13.23 1.67 3.44
CA ALA A 112 13.32 0.21 3.36
C ALA A 112 12.05 -0.43 2.78
N VAL A 113 10.87 0.06 3.15
CA VAL A 113 9.59 -0.40 2.58
C VAL A 113 9.49 -0.06 1.09
N LEU A 114 9.90 1.15 0.68
CA LEU A 114 9.91 1.54 -0.73
C LEU A 114 10.84 0.66 -1.57
N ARG A 115 12.05 0.36 -1.07
CA ARG A 115 12.96 -0.59 -1.74
C ARG A 115 12.34 -1.97 -1.91
N ARG A 116 11.58 -2.45 -0.91
CA ARG A 116 10.87 -3.73 -1.02
C ARG A 116 9.72 -3.67 -2.03
N ALA A 117 9.03 -2.55 -2.13
CA ALA A 117 7.99 -2.33 -3.13
C ALA A 117 8.58 -2.29 -4.55
N ALA A 118 9.69 -1.59 -4.76
CA ALA A 118 10.39 -1.54 -6.05
C ALA A 118 10.81 -2.94 -6.53
N LYS A 119 11.45 -3.74 -5.67
CA LYS A 119 11.82 -5.13 -5.98
C LYS A 119 10.65 -6.04 -6.37
N ARG A 120 9.44 -5.72 -5.94
CA ARG A 120 8.23 -6.49 -6.28
C ARG A 120 7.57 -6.02 -7.58
N ALA A 121 7.83 -4.79 -8.01
CA ALA A 121 7.35 -4.26 -9.28
C ALA A 121 8.28 -4.63 -10.45
N GLU A 122 9.55 -4.93 -10.16
CA GLU A 122 10.56 -5.36 -11.14
C GLU A 122 10.60 -6.88 -11.38
N ALA A 123 9.90 -7.68 -10.56
CA ALA A 123 9.94 -9.15 -10.57
C ALA A 123 8.68 -9.75 -11.15
#